data_AF-A0A812UBD6-F1
#
_entry.id   AF-A0A812UBD6-F1
#
_cell.length_a   1.000
_cell.length_b   1.000
_cell.length_c   1.000
_cell.angle_alpha   90.00
_cell.angle_beta   90.00
_cell.angle_gamma   90.00
#
_symmetry.space_group_name_H-M   'P 1'
#
loop_
_entity.id
_entity.type
_entity.pdbx_description
1 polymer ?
#
loop_
_entity_poly.entity_id
_entity_poly.type
_entity_poly.pdbx_seq_one_letter_code
_entity_poly.pdbx_strand_id
1 'polypeptide(L)'
;MVNLIILIPFAADENCDLDQMSSAFQRDLADSSKKSLPENVSAEVKEIKIVHSSDTYTCSEEDVVIVFGHGGKDNADLTNNQGQRATAKKTLEMLETMEAQTTRRILFMCCYSAMEGHLAHKWKAKYPTQMTFGGLADIASLYNGPTRSGLFTGVCKALTEV
;
A
#
# COMPACT_ATOMS: atom_id res chain seq x y z
N MET A 1 -0.44 17.73 -6.02
CA MET A 1 -0.55 17.06 -4.71
C MET A 1 -1.33 15.78 -4.92
N VAL A 2 -0.96 14.68 -4.27
CA VAL A 2 -1.61 13.37 -4.44
C VAL A 2 -2.43 13.00 -3.21
N ASN A 3 -3.47 12.18 -3.38
CA ASN A 3 -4.11 11.50 -2.24
C ASN A 3 -3.44 10.13 -2.08
N LEU A 4 -3.08 9.78 -0.85
CA LEU A 4 -2.52 8.47 -0.55
C LEU A 4 -3.64 7.56 -0.05
N ILE A 5 -3.89 6.46 -0.75
CA ILE A 5 -4.96 5.52 -0.44
C ILE A 5 -4.34 4.25 0.12
N ILE A 6 -4.51 4.00 1.41
CA ILE A 6 -4.04 2.78 2.06
C ILE A 6 -5.18 1.77 2.06
N LEU A 7 -5.13 0.83 1.14
CA LEU A 7 -6.01 -0.31 1.08
C LEU A 7 -5.55 -1.38 2.08
N ILE A 8 -6.35 -1.62 3.11
CA ILE A 8 -6.22 -2.74 4.04
C ILE A 8 -7.31 -3.76 3.67
N PRO A 9 -7.00 -4.91 3.05
CA PRO A 9 -8.00 -5.82 2.49
C PRO A 9 -8.73 -6.67 3.55
N PHE A 10 -8.88 -6.14 4.76
CA PHE A 10 -9.51 -6.77 5.92
C PHE A 10 -10.64 -5.88 6.45
N ALA A 11 -11.42 -6.36 7.43
CA ALA A 11 -12.32 -5.45 8.14
C ALA A 11 -11.49 -4.58 9.10
N ALA A 12 -11.94 -3.36 9.36
CA ALA A 12 -11.28 -2.46 10.31
C ALA A 12 -11.22 -3.08 11.70
N ASP A 13 -10.06 -2.98 12.35
CA ASP A 13 -9.84 -3.46 13.71
C ASP A 13 -8.77 -2.60 14.40
N GLU A 14 -9.14 -1.93 15.50
CA GLU A 14 -8.23 -1.03 16.23
C GLU A 14 -7.04 -1.76 16.89
N ASN A 15 -7.15 -3.08 17.08
CA ASN A 15 -6.09 -3.92 17.63
C ASN A 15 -5.19 -4.50 16.53
N CYS A 16 -5.60 -4.37 15.26
CA CYS A 16 -4.78 -4.75 14.12
C CYS A 16 -3.58 -3.81 13.99
N ASP A 17 -2.40 -4.40 13.84
CA ASP A 17 -1.16 -3.63 13.72
C ASP A 17 -1.13 -2.77 12.44
N LEU A 18 -1.71 -3.26 11.35
CA LEU A 18 -1.84 -2.51 10.09
C LEU A 18 -2.68 -1.24 10.26
N ASP A 19 -3.78 -1.32 11.02
CA ASP A 19 -4.66 -0.19 11.34
C ASP A 19 -3.97 0.83 12.25
N GLN A 20 -3.27 0.34 13.28
CA GLN A 20 -2.50 1.20 14.19
C GLN A 20 -1.37 1.92 13.45
N MET A 21 -0.67 1.23 12.55
CA MET A 21 0.39 1.80 11.71
C MET A 21 -0.16 2.82 10.72
N SER A 22 -1.28 2.52 10.05
CA SER A 22 -1.90 3.43 9.08
C SER A 22 -2.44 4.69 9.75
N SER A 23 -3.06 4.54 10.93
CA SER A 23 -3.53 5.66 11.73
C SER A 23 -2.38 6.52 12.27
N ALA A 24 -1.28 5.90 12.70
CA ALA A 24 -0.08 6.62 13.11
C ALA A 24 0.51 7.42 11.95
N PHE A 25 0.59 6.80 10.77
CA PHE A 25 1.09 7.46 9.56
C PHE A 25 0.22 8.66 9.15
N GLN A 26 -1.10 8.54 9.22
CA GLN A 26 -2.02 9.66 8.98
C GLN A 26 -1.82 10.81 9.97
N ARG A 27 -1.62 10.51 11.27
CA ARG A 27 -1.31 11.53 12.28
C ARG A 27 0.04 12.21 12.03
N ASP A 28 1.06 11.43 11.71
CA ASP A 28 2.41 11.95 11.46
C ASP A 28 2.47 12.87 10.23
N LEU A 29 1.67 12.60 9.18
CA LEU A 29 1.57 13.50 8.00
C LEU A 29 0.69 14.74 8.25
N ALA A 30 -0.28 14.66 9.16
CA ALA A 30 -1.06 15.84 9.56
C ALA A 30 -0.21 16.87 10.32
N ASP A 31 0.83 16.41 11.03
CA ASP A 31 1.82 17.26 11.69
C ASP A 31 2.75 17.92 10.66
N SER A 32 2.59 19.24 10.47
CA SER A 32 3.32 20.04 9.48
C SER A 32 4.82 20.10 9.67
N SER A 33 5.34 19.68 10.82
CA SER A 33 6.78 19.65 11.11
C SER A 33 7.52 18.44 10.50
N LYS A 34 6.81 17.44 9.96
CA LYS A 34 7.38 16.21 9.37
C LYS A 34 6.94 15.94 7.92
N LYS A 35 6.36 16.95 7.25
CA LYS A 35 5.72 16.83 5.94
C LYS A 35 6.65 16.60 4.75
N SER A 36 7.97 16.65 4.91
CA SER A 36 8.86 16.41 3.78
C SER A 36 8.98 14.92 3.52
N LEU A 37 8.18 14.42 2.58
CA LEU A 37 8.62 13.30 1.75
C LEU A 37 9.96 13.70 1.08
N PRO A 38 10.85 12.76 0.75
CA PRO A 38 12.13 13.09 0.15
C PRO A 38 11.93 13.83 -1.18
N GLU A 39 12.89 14.69 -1.55
CA GLU A 39 12.80 15.70 -2.62
C GLU A 39 12.31 15.20 -4.00
N ASN A 40 12.40 13.89 -4.27
CA ASN A 40 12.01 13.28 -5.54
C ASN A 40 10.54 12.82 -5.62
N VAL A 41 9.78 12.91 -4.53
CA VAL A 41 8.31 12.85 -4.61
C VAL A 41 7.86 14.22 -5.11
N SER A 42 7.82 14.40 -6.43
CA SER A 42 7.39 15.62 -7.14
C SER A 42 5.90 16.00 -6.90
N ALA A 43 5.31 15.55 -5.78
CA ALA A 43 3.98 15.89 -5.34
C ALA A 43 3.87 15.83 -3.81
N GLU A 44 3.43 16.92 -3.18
CA GLU A 44 3.03 16.91 -1.77
C GLU A 44 1.82 15.98 -1.57
N VAL A 45 1.78 15.23 -0.45
CA VAL A 45 0.59 14.45 -0.08
C VAL A 45 -0.46 15.40 0.50
N LYS A 46 -1.63 15.41 -0.12
CA LYS A 46 -2.77 16.23 0.29
C LYS A 46 -3.49 15.63 1.49
N GLU A 47 -3.79 14.34 1.42
CA GLU A 47 -4.50 13.58 2.45
C GLU A 47 -4.14 12.09 2.36
N ILE A 48 -4.34 11.37 3.47
CA ILE A 48 -4.33 9.91 3.50
C ILE A 48 -5.75 9.42 3.76
N LYS A 49 -6.21 8.46 2.97
CA LYS A 49 -7.44 7.71 3.21
C LYS A 49 -7.10 6.25 3.47
N ILE A 50 -7.67 5.68 4.52
CA ILE A 50 -7.61 4.25 4.80
C ILE A 50 -8.90 3.65 4.27
N VAL A 51 -8.79 2.58 3.49
CA VAL A 51 -9.91 1.88 2.86
C VAL A 51 -9.86 0.42 3.28
N HIS A 52 -10.92 -0.04 3.93
CA HIS A 52 -11.08 -1.42 4.38
C HIS A 52 -11.96 -2.24 3.43
N SER A 53 -12.02 -3.55 3.67
CA SER A 53 -12.81 -4.48 2.84
C SER A 53 -14.32 -4.25 2.82
N SER A 54 -14.85 -3.50 3.79
CA SER A 54 -16.25 -3.07 3.86
C SER A 54 -16.53 -1.75 3.17
N ASP A 55 -15.48 -1.01 2.82
CA ASP A 55 -15.62 0.38 2.41
C ASP A 55 -15.73 0.48 0.89
N THR A 56 -16.43 1.52 0.44
CA THR A 56 -16.51 1.88 -0.97
C THR A 56 -15.63 3.08 -1.23
N TYR A 57 -14.69 2.95 -2.16
CA TYR A 57 -13.85 4.04 -2.62
C TYR A 57 -13.62 3.91 -4.12
N THR A 58 -13.70 5.01 -4.86
CA THR A 58 -13.33 5.06 -6.28
C THR A 58 -12.13 5.97 -6.43
N CYS A 59 -11.06 5.43 -7.00
CA CYS A 59 -9.82 6.13 -7.17
C CYS A 59 -9.92 7.23 -8.23
N SER A 60 -9.17 8.30 -8.02
CA SER A 60 -8.88 9.32 -9.03
C SER A 60 -7.51 9.09 -9.68
N GLU A 61 -7.26 9.67 -10.86
CA GLU A 61 -5.96 9.57 -11.53
C GLU A 61 -4.79 10.12 -10.69
N GLU A 62 -5.07 11.07 -9.80
CA GLU A 62 -4.12 11.70 -8.88
C GLU A 62 -3.86 10.87 -7.60
N ASP A 63 -4.58 9.77 -7.41
CA ASP A 63 -4.40 8.90 -6.26
C ASP A 63 -3.14 8.05 -6.41
N VAL A 64 -2.54 7.73 -5.27
CA VAL A 64 -1.49 6.73 -5.14
C VAL A 64 -2.00 5.65 -4.20
N VAL A 65 -2.07 4.41 -4.67
CA VAL A 65 -2.62 3.30 -3.89
C VAL A 65 -1.50 2.53 -3.21
N ILE A 66 -1.63 2.28 -1.92
CA ILE A 66 -0.83 1.38 -1.12
C ILE A 66 -1.69 0.19 -0.74
N VAL A 67 -1.29 -1.02 -1.11
CA VAL A 67 -1.91 -2.24 -0.61
C VAL A 67 -1.14 -2.70 0.61
N PHE A 68 -1.79 -2.79 1.77
CA PHE A 68 -1.12 -3.04 3.04
C PHE A 68 -1.64 -4.30 3.72
N GLY A 69 -0.74 -5.25 3.98
CA GLY A 69 -1.05 -6.53 4.58
C GLY A 69 0.21 -7.36 4.81
N HIS A 70 0.17 -8.29 5.76
CA HIS A 70 1.27 -9.23 5.96
C HIS A 70 1.23 -10.30 4.87
N GLY A 71 2.38 -10.60 4.26
CA GLY A 71 2.48 -11.64 3.24
C GLY A 71 2.20 -13.01 3.84
N GLY A 72 1.19 -13.69 3.30
CA GLY A 72 0.75 -15.01 3.74
C GLY A 72 1.66 -16.13 3.24
N LYS A 73 1.48 -17.31 3.84
CA LYS A 73 2.28 -18.52 3.59
C LYS A 73 2.08 -19.11 2.17
N ASP A 74 0.96 -18.80 1.51
CA ASP A 74 0.58 -19.32 0.20
C ASP A 74 0.46 -18.18 -0.83
N ASN A 75 1.33 -18.16 -1.85
CA ASN A 75 1.13 -17.53 -3.17
C ASN A 75 0.20 -16.29 -3.22
N ALA A 76 0.57 -15.23 -2.51
CA ALA A 76 -0.06 -13.90 -2.53
C ALA A 76 -1.29 -13.66 -1.64
N ASP A 77 -1.70 -14.61 -0.80
CA ASP A 77 -2.70 -14.29 0.20
C ASP A 77 -2.14 -13.36 1.25
N LEU A 78 -2.97 -12.46 1.77
CA LEU A 78 -2.60 -11.51 2.81
C LEU A 78 -3.26 -11.90 4.13
N THR A 79 -2.56 -11.65 5.22
CA THR A 79 -3.05 -11.87 6.58
C THR A 79 -2.83 -10.64 7.45
N ASN A 80 -3.56 -10.53 8.57
CA ASN A 80 -3.23 -9.62 9.65
C ASN A 80 -2.95 -10.37 10.96
N ASN A 81 -2.54 -9.65 12.00
CA ASN A 81 -2.28 -10.23 13.33
C ASN A 81 -3.55 -10.62 14.11
N GLN A 82 -4.75 -10.36 13.57
CA GLN A 82 -6.05 -10.72 14.14
C GLN A 82 -6.63 -12.02 13.56
N GLY A 83 -5.87 -12.70 12.70
CA GLY A 83 -6.30 -13.95 12.08
C GLY A 83 -7.22 -13.78 10.86
N GLN A 84 -7.40 -12.56 10.37
CA GLN A 84 -8.12 -12.31 9.12
C GLN A 84 -7.22 -12.68 7.92
N ARG A 85 -7.83 -13.24 6.88
CA ARG A 85 -7.16 -13.62 5.62
C ARG A 85 -7.90 -13.00 4.43
N ALA A 86 -7.14 -12.43 3.52
CA ALA A 86 -7.62 -11.94 2.23
C ALA A 86 -6.91 -12.75 1.15
N THR A 87 -7.69 -13.34 0.25
CA THR A 87 -7.09 -14.06 -0.87
C THR A 87 -6.54 -13.08 -1.90
N ALA A 88 -5.53 -13.49 -2.65
CA ALA A 88 -5.00 -12.70 -3.76
C ALA A 88 -6.11 -12.26 -4.72
N LYS A 89 -7.04 -13.17 -5.03
CA LYS A 89 -8.20 -12.90 -5.88
C LYS A 89 -9.06 -11.76 -5.30
N LYS A 90 -9.43 -11.85 -4.02
CA LYS A 90 -10.27 -10.85 -3.35
C LYS A 90 -9.58 -9.48 -3.35
N THR A 91 -8.29 -9.41 -3.03
CA THR A 91 -7.55 -8.15 -3.02
C THR A 91 -7.47 -7.51 -4.42
N LEU A 92 -7.26 -8.31 -5.47
CA LEU A 92 -7.26 -7.82 -6.84
C LEU A 92 -8.65 -7.33 -7.28
N GLU A 93 -9.72 -8.05 -6.93
CA GLU A 93 -11.10 -7.63 -7.20
C GLU A 93 -11.44 -6.30 -6.50
N MET A 94 -10.96 -6.09 -5.28
CA MET A 94 -11.12 -4.82 -4.58
C MET A 94 -10.43 -3.67 -5.32
N LEU A 95 -9.19 -3.86 -5.76
CA LEU A 95 -8.46 -2.85 -6.53
C LEU A 95 -9.18 -2.50 -7.83
N GLU A 96 -9.73 -3.50 -8.53
CA GLU A 96 -10.51 -3.28 -9.76
C GLU A 96 -11.81 -2.54 -9.49
N THR A 97 -12.50 -2.88 -8.40
CA THR A 97 -13.72 -2.18 -7.97
C THR A 97 -13.45 -0.73 -7.59
N MET A 98 -12.26 -0.46 -7.02
CA MET A 98 -11.80 0.90 -6.74
C MET A 98 -11.31 1.64 -7.97
N GLU A 99 -11.32 1.03 -9.15
CA GLU A 99 -10.71 1.56 -10.38
C GLU A 99 -9.21 1.89 -10.21
N ALA A 100 -8.50 1.16 -9.36
CA ALA A 100 -7.10 1.46 -9.03
C ALA A 100 -6.17 1.42 -10.26
N GLN A 101 -6.56 0.77 -11.37
CA GLN A 101 -5.82 0.75 -12.63
C GLN A 101 -5.71 2.12 -13.33
N THR A 102 -6.57 3.08 -12.99
CA THR A 102 -6.53 4.44 -13.55
C THR A 102 -5.55 5.34 -12.78
N THR A 103 -5.12 4.91 -11.59
CA THR A 103 -4.23 5.69 -10.74
C THR A 103 -2.82 5.76 -11.29
N ARG A 104 -2.12 6.85 -10.95
CA ARG A 104 -0.75 7.08 -11.38
C ARG A 104 0.19 5.95 -10.96
N ARG A 105 0.05 5.45 -9.73
CA ARG A 105 0.96 4.46 -9.12
C ARG A 105 0.24 3.58 -8.10
N ILE A 106 0.65 2.32 -8.04
CA ILE A 106 0.25 1.37 -6.99
C ILE A 106 1.47 0.71 -6.34
N LEU A 107 1.46 0.62 -5.02
CA LEU A 107 2.53 0.07 -4.19
C LEU A 107 1.99 -1.11 -3.40
N PHE A 108 2.55 -2.30 -3.64
CA PHE A 108 2.22 -3.50 -2.88
C PHE A 108 3.12 -3.62 -1.66
N MET A 109 2.67 -3.02 -0.57
CA MET A 109 3.35 -3.03 0.72
C MET A 109 3.06 -4.31 1.50
N CYS A 110 3.53 -5.43 0.94
CA CYS A 110 3.31 -6.76 1.49
C CYS A 110 4.62 -7.57 1.48
N CYS A 111 4.84 -8.39 2.51
CA CYS A 111 5.97 -9.31 2.55
C CYS A 111 5.96 -10.26 1.36
N TYR A 112 7.13 -10.72 0.94
CA TYR A 112 7.29 -11.65 -0.18
C TYR A 112 6.77 -11.12 -1.53
N SER A 113 6.60 -9.80 -1.66
CA SER A 113 6.07 -9.21 -2.89
C SER A 113 6.93 -9.49 -4.13
N ALA A 114 8.21 -9.82 -3.95
CA ALA A 114 9.13 -10.22 -5.00
C ALA A 114 8.95 -11.68 -5.49
N MET A 115 8.26 -12.55 -4.74
CA MET A 115 8.06 -13.94 -5.14
C MET A 115 7.15 -14.06 -6.36
N GLU A 116 7.48 -14.99 -7.26
CA GLU A 116 6.63 -15.30 -8.41
C GLU A 116 5.22 -15.72 -7.95
N GLY A 117 4.20 -15.28 -8.68
CA GLY A 117 2.80 -15.52 -8.33
C GLY A 117 2.25 -14.60 -7.24
N HIS A 118 3.07 -13.69 -6.66
CA HIS A 118 2.57 -12.64 -5.76
C HIS A 118 1.53 -11.73 -6.44
N LEU A 119 0.64 -11.12 -5.67
CA LEU A 119 -0.46 -10.32 -6.21
C LEU A 119 0.04 -9.08 -6.95
N ALA A 120 1.20 -8.55 -6.56
CA ALA A 120 1.88 -7.46 -7.24
C ALA A 120 2.29 -7.83 -8.69
N HIS A 121 2.86 -9.03 -8.87
CA HIS A 121 3.18 -9.57 -10.20
C HIS A 121 1.92 -9.80 -11.03
N LYS A 122 0.87 -10.37 -10.42
CA LYS A 122 -0.42 -10.60 -11.09
C LYS A 122 -1.04 -9.28 -11.56
N TRP A 123 -0.99 -8.25 -10.73
CA TRP A 123 -1.47 -6.91 -11.08
C TRP A 123 -0.66 -6.29 -12.23
N LYS A 124 0.67 -6.29 -12.14
CA LYS A 124 1.56 -5.75 -13.18
C LYS A 124 1.41 -6.48 -14.51
N ALA A 125 1.21 -7.80 -14.49
CA ALA A 125 0.94 -8.57 -15.70
C ALA A 125 -0.39 -8.19 -16.36
N LYS A 126 -1.42 -7.87 -15.56
CA LYS A 126 -2.73 -7.43 -16.06
C LYS A 126 -2.73 -5.98 -16.54
N TYR A 127 -1.99 -5.09 -15.86
CA TYR A 127 -1.91 -3.65 -16.16
C TYR A 127 -0.44 -3.23 -16.42
N PRO A 128 0.15 -3.62 -17.56
CA PRO A 128 1.58 -3.48 -17.81
C PRO A 128 2.07 -2.04 -17.91
N THR A 129 1.20 -1.09 -18.27
CA THR A 129 1.55 0.33 -18.40
C THR A 129 1.53 1.08 -17.08
N GLN A 130 0.87 0.55 -16.04
CA GLN A 130 0.79 1.20 -14.75
C GLN A 130 2.13 1.10 -14.01
N MET A 131 2.51 2.16 -13.31
CA MET A 131 3.65 2.12 -12.39
C MET A 131 3.26 1.31 -11.16
N THR A 132 3.68 0.05 -11.14
CA THR A 132 3.44 -0.89 -10.05
C THR A 132 4.74 -1.15 -9.33
N PHE A 133 4.75 -0.94 -8.03
CA PHE A 133 5.87 -1.21 -7.17
C PHE A 133 5.53 -2.44 -6.30
N GLY A 134 6.44 -3.41 -6.28
CA GLY A 134 6.27 -4.72 -5.66
C GLY A 134 6.32 -5.78 -6.75
N GLY A 135 7.18 -6.78 -6.59
CA GLY A 135 7.46 -7.77 -7.65
C GLY A 135 8.93 -7.90 -8.05
N LEU A 136 9.78 -6.95 -7.71
CA LEU A 136 11.24 -7.11 -7.68
C LEU A 136 11.70 -6.51 -6.33
N ALA A 137 12.83 -6.98 -5.80
CA ALA A 137 13.21 -6.92 -4.38
C ALA A 137 13.23 -5.52 -3.69
N ASP A 138 12.96 -4.45 -4.44
CA ASP A 138 13.19 -3.06 -4.04
C ASP A 138 12.35 -2.65 -2.82
N ILE A 139 11.06 -3.01 -2.74
CA ILE A 139 10.21 -2.60 -1.61
C ILE A 139 10.33 -3.53 -0.40
N ALA A 140 10.57 -4.84 -0.58
CA ALA A 140 10.70 -5.76 0.56
C ALA A 140 11.83 -5.35 1.53
N SER A 141 12.92 -4.79 0.99
CA SER A 141 14.05 -4.25 1.77
C SER A 141 13.69 -3.03 2.63
N LEU A 142 12.64 -2.30 2.25
CA LEU A 142 12.18 -1.08 2.92
C LEU A 142 11.47 -1.38 4.26
N TYR A 143 11.12 -2.64 4.53
CA TYR A 143 10.43 -3.08 5.75
C TYR A 143 11.33 -3.61 6.85
N ASN A 144 12.58 -3.96 6.57
CA ASN A 144 13.47 -4.61 7.54
C ASN A 144 14.02 -3.65 8.63
N GLY A 145 13.41 -2.47 8.81
CA GLY A 145 13.75 -1.52 9.87
C GLY A 145 12.90 -1.73 11.14
N PRO A 146 13.50 -1.75 12.35
CA PRO A 146 12.82 -2.14 13.59
C PRO A 146 11.87 -1.08 14.20
N THR A 147 11.39 -0.06 13.46
CA THR A 147 10.73 1.10 14.07
C THR A 147 9.56 1.66 13.27
N ARG A 148 8.65 2.38 13.97
CA ARG A 148 7.49 3.16 13.46
C ARG A 148 7.78 4.04 12.22
N SER A 149 9.06 4.34 11.94
CA SER A 149 9.54 5.06 10.76
C SER A 149 9.65 4.21 9.48
N GLY A 150 9.68 2.88 9.57
CA GLY A 150 9.93 2.01 8.41
C GLY A 150 8.88 2.12 7.30
N LEU A 151 7.60 2.21 7.67
CA LEU A 151 6.51 2.43 6.70
C LEU A 151 6.65 3.80 6.05
N PHE A 152 6.85 4.86 6.85
CA PHE A 152 7.01 6.22 6.35
C PHE A 152 8.20 6.32 5.40
N THR A 153 9.38 5.89 5.84
CA THR A 153 10.61 5.91 5.05
C THR A 153 10.51 5.00 3.82
N GLY A 154 9.82 3.85 3.92
CA GLY A 154 9.60 2.93 2.81
C GLY A 154 8.65 3.47 1.75
N VAL A 155 7.50 4.04 2.14
CA VAL A 155 6.60 4.77 1.23
C VAL A 155 7.35 5.91 0.57
N CYS A 156 8.00 6.76 1.38
CA CYS A 156 8.83 7.86 0.92
C CYS A 156 9.85 7.42 -0.14
N LYS A 157 10.63 6.38 0.15
CA LYS A 157 11.67 5.88 -0.75
C LYS A 157 11.08 5.26 -2.03
N ALA A 158 10.05 4.44 -1.92
CA ALA A 158 9.38 3.87 -3.10
C ALA A 158 8.77 4.95 -4.01
N LEU A 159 8.29 6.06 -3.45
CA LEU A 159 7.78 7.18 -4.23
C LEU A 159 8.88 8.01 -4.91
N THR A 160 10.15 7.88 -4.47
CA THR A 160 11.31 8.61 -5.00
C THR A 160 12.05 7.88 -6.12
N GLU A 161 11.91 6.56 -6.24
CA GLU A 161 12.64 5.72 -7.21
C GLU A 161 11.95 5.67 -8.59
N VAL A 162 11.51 6.82 -9.14
CA VAL A 162 10.82 6.90 -10.45
C VAL A 162 11.56 7.76 -11.45
#